data_AF-A0A7S2S865-F1
#
_entry.id   AF-A0A7S2S865-F1
#
_cell.length_a   1.000
_cell.length_b   1.000
_cell.length_c   1.000
_cell.angle_alpha   90.00
_cell.angle_beta   90.00
_cell.angle_gamma   90.00
#
_symmetry.space_group_name_H-M   'P 1'
#
loop_
_entity.id
_entity.type
_entity.pdbx_description
1 polymer ?
#
loop_
_entity_poly.entity_id
_entity_poly.type
_entity_poly.pdbx_seq_one_letter_code
_entity_poly.pdbx_strand_id
1 'polypeptide(L)'
;KLWDATKASGMKQNKYGNIEDIVKEVCVVSPSGILWQQNNKHESAHGRVSTGTDLCSLMFGSEGNFGIITSAIMRIFPLPEVKDFESVIFPCFENGFGFVRDIAKMGSLKPASVRLLDNDQFRLGQALRNEESYMKRTMSLVIKAFLQL
;
A
#
# COMPACT_ATOMS: atom_id res chain seq x y z
N LYS A 1 -9.49 -13.54 5.05
CA LYS A 1 -10.04 -12.95 3.80
C LYS A 1 -8.87 -12.80 2.83
N LEU A 2 -8.91 -13.50 1.70
CA LEU A 2 -7.80 -13.53 0.74
C LEU A 2 -7.70 -12.20 0.00
N TRP A 3 -6.66 -11.46 0.30
CA TRP A 3 -6.25 -10.22 -0.35
C TRP A 3 -5.83 -10.45 -1.82
N ASP A 4 -5.39 -11.67 -2.13
CA ASP A 4 -5.01 -12.11 -3.48
C ASP A 4 -6.16 -11.99 -4.47
N ALA A 5 -7.38 -12.37 -4.05
CA ALA A 5 -8.53 -12.46 -4.94
C ALA A 5 -9.09 -11.10 -5.38
N THR A 6 -8.64 -9.98 -4.78
CA THR A 6 -9.24 -8.64 -4.97
C THR A 6 -8.26 -7.57 -5.42
N LYS A 7 -7.00 -7.90 -5.77
CA LYS A 7 -5.94 -6.92 -6.08
C LYS A 7 -5.82 -5.85 -4.99
N ALA A 8 -5.69 -6.30 -3.74
CA ALA A 8 -5.65 -5.40 -2.59
C ALA A 8 -4.43 -4.46 -2.65
N SER A 9 -4.68 -3.16 -2.58
CA SER A 9 -3.64 -2.14 -2.44
C SER A 9 -3.42 -1.82 -0.95
N GLY A 10 -2.17 -1.92 -0.50
CA GLY A 10 -1.76 -1.64 0.88
C GLY A 10 -1.28 -0.21 1.08
N MET A 11 -1.52 0.36 2.27
CA MET A 11 -1.04 1.72 2.62
C MET A 11 0.48 1.91 2.46
N LYS A 12 1.26 0.82 2.48
CA LYS A 12 2.72 0.86 2.33
C LYS A 12 3.22 0.34 0.97
N GLN A 13 2.36 0.36 -0.05
CA GLN A 13 2.68 -0.13 -1.40
C GLN A 13 3.92 0.53 -2.00
N ASN A 14 4.22 1.79 -1.64
CA ASN A 14 5.38 2.48 -2.18
C ASN A 14 6.69 1.80 -1.80
N LYS A 15 6.76 1.15 -0.62
CA LYS A 15 7.96 0.44 -0.16
C LYS A 15 7.93 -1.05 -0.45
N TYR A 16 6.77 -1.70 -0.31
CA TYR A 16 6.66 -3.16 -0.35
C TYR A 16 6.05 -3.70 -1.66
N GLY A 17 5.54 -2.81 -2.51
CA GLY A 17 4.78 -3.18 -3.70
C GLY A 17 3.33 -3.49 -3.36
N ASN A 18 2.56 -3.71 -4.43
CA ASN A 18 1.20 -4.22 -4.32
C ASN A 18 1.23 -5.73 -4.12
N ILE A 19 0.04 -6.30 -4.06
CA ILE A 19 -0.16 -7.72 -3.82
C ILE A 19 0.45 -8.60 -4.91
N GLU A 20 0.35 -8.14 -6.15
CA GLU A 20 0.97 -8.75 -7.32
C GLU A 20 2.51 -8.75 -7.28
N ASP A 21 3.13 -7.80 -6.57
CA ASP A 21 4.58 -7.73 -6.43
C ASP A 21 5.08 -8.66 -5.31
N ILE A 22 4.25 -8.82 -4.28
CA ILE A 22 4.55 -9.57 -3.05
C ILE A 22 4.39 -11.07 -3.31
N VAL A 23 3.31 -11.49 -3.95
CA VAL A 23 3.01 -12.91 -4.20
C VAL A 23 3.85 -13.40 -5.36
N LYS A 24 4.52 -14.54 -5.17
CA LYS A 24 5.33 -15.20 -6.19
C LYS A 24 4.64 -16.41 -6.77
N GLU A 25 3.84 -17.10 -5.97
CA GLU A 25 3.19 -18.34 -6.37
C GLU A 25 1.89 -18.54 -5.59
N VAL A 26 0.90 -19.17 -6.23
CA VAL A 26 -0.36 -19.58 -5.59
C VAL A 26 -0.70 -21.01 -5.97
N CYS A 27 -1.26 -21.76 -5.02
CA CYS A 27 -1.87 -23.05 -5.24
C CYS A 27 -3.38 -22.91 -5.21
N VAL A 28 -4.05 -23.38 -6.26
CA VAL A 28 -5.48 -23.22 -6.46
C VAL A 28 -6.12 -24.59 -6.68
N VAL A 29 -7.21 -24.84 -5.98
CA VAL A 29 -8.02 -26.03 -6.16
C VAL A 29 -9.27 -25.65 -6.93
N SER A 30 -9.39 -26.20 -8.14
CA SER A 30 -10.55 -26.08 -9.03
C SER A 30 -11.34 -27.40 -9.05
N PRO A 31 -12.64 -27.41 -9.40
CA PRO A 31 -13.38 -28.65 -9.61
C PRO A 31 -12.73 -29.63 -10.60
N SER A 32 -11.93 -29.10 -11.54
CA SER A 32 -11.19 -29.90 -12.54
C SER A 32 -9.86 -30.46 -12.02
N GLY A 33 -9.41 -30.07 -10.82
CA GLY A 33 -8.16 -30.52 -10.23
C GLY A 33 -7.36 -29.40 -9.55
N ILE A 34 -6.14 -29.73 -9.14
CA ILE A 34 -5.23 -28.78 -8.50
C ILE A 34 -4.46 -28.03 -9.60
N LEU A 35 -4.71 -26.73 -9.69
CA LEU A 35 -3.93 -25.79 -10.48
C LEU A 35 -2.81 -25.26 -9.60
N TRP A 36 -1.62 -25.85 -9.77
CA TRP A 36 -0.43 -25.41 -9.08
C TRP A 36 0.69 -25.20 -10.08
N GLN A 37 1.29 -24.02 -10.07
CA GLN A 37 2.46 -23.73 -10.88
C GLN A 37 3.72 -24.29 -10.19
N GLN A 38 3.81 -25.62 -10.11
CA GLN A 38 5.02 -26.31 -9.67
C GLN A 38 6.09 -26.18 -10.75
N ASN A 39 6.94 -25.16 -10.65
CA ASN A 39 8.26 -25.31 -11.23
C ASN A 39 9.03 -26.29 -10.34
N ASN A 40 8.91 -27.56 -10.73
CA ASN A 40 9.77 -28.63 -10.27
C ASN A 40 11.23 -28.17 -10.38
N LYS A 41 11.96 -28.39 -9.29
CA LYS A 41 13.36 -28.01 -9.00
C LYS A 41 13.48 -26.71 -8.22
N HIS A 42 14.20 -26.84 -7.11
CA HIS A 42 14.91 -25.89 -6.23
C HIS A 42 15.36 -24.50 -6.76
N GLU A 43 15.00 -24.08 -7.97
CA GLU A 43 15.48 -22.87 -8.64
C GLU A 43 14.38 -21.82 -8.93
N SER A 44 13.08 -22.16 -8.84
CA SER A 44 12.01 -21.22 -9.21
C SER A 44 11.60 -20.18 -8.15
N ALA A 45 12.41 -19.99 -7.12
CA ALA A 45 12.28 -18.85 -6.22
C ALA A 45 12.98 -17.58 -6.75
N HIS A 46 13.57 -17.63 -7.96
CA HIS A 46 14.45 -16.57 -8.45
C HIS A 46 14.03 -16.08 -9.84
N GLY A 47 13.42 -14.89 -9.87
CA GLY A 47 13.39 -14.04 -11.06
C GLY A 47 12.13 -14.11 -11.93
N ARG A 48 12.05 -13.14 -12.84
CA ARG A 48 10.96 -12.99 -13.82
C ARG A 48 11.04 -14.14 -14.83
N VAL A 49 10.01 -14.98 -14.89
CA VAL A 49 9.91 -16.10 -15.84
C VAL A 49 9.13 -15.69 -17.09
N SER A 50 9.48 -16.26 -18.25
CA SER A 50 8.80 -16.04 -19.53
C SER A 50 8.28 -17.37 -20.08
N THR A 51 7.42 -18.03 -19.30
CA THR A 51 6.83 -19.33 -19.62
C THR A 51 5.34 -19.19 -19.92
N GLY A 52 5.00 -18.29 -20.84
CA GLY A 52 3.60 -18.05 -21.25
C GLY A 52 2.79 -17.28 -20.21
N THR A 53 1.50 -17.63 -20.08
CA THR A 53 0.55 -16.95 -19.19
C THR A 53 0.93 -17.15 -17.73
N ASP A 54 1.10 -16.05 -17.00
CA ASP A 54 1.29 -16.08 -15.56
C ASP A 54 -0.02 -16.48 -14.87
N LEU A 55 -0.06 -17.68 -14.30
CA LEU A 55 -1.24 -18.18 -13.60
C LEU A 55 -1.52 -17.36 -12.34
N CYS A 56 -0.50 -16.78 -11.70
CA CYS A 56 -0.71 -15.89 -10.55
C CYS A 56 -1.52 -14.65 -10.97
N SER A 57 -1.12 -14.01 -12.07
CA SER A 57 -1.85 -12.85 -12.62
C SER A 57 -3.31 -13.16 -12.98
N LEU A 58 -3.60 -14.37 -13.48
CA LEU A 58 -4.96 -14.81 -13.80
C LEU A 58 -5.82 -15.00 -12.54
N MET A 59 -5.21 -15.45 -11.44
CA MET A 59 -5.90 -15.68 -10.18
C MET A 59 -6.12 -14.38 -9.39
N PHE A 60 -5.27 -13.37 -9.56
CA PHE A 60 -5.47 -12.06 -8.94
C PHE A 60 -6.69 -11.34 -9.53
N GLY A 61 -7.66 -11.01 -8.67
CA GLY A 61 -8.93 -10.41 -9.12
C GLY A 61 -9.96 -11.42 -9.62
N SER A 62 -9.71 -12.74 -9.46
CA SER A 62 -10.66 -13.77 -9.84
C SER A 62 -11.92 -13.82 -8.95
N GLU A 63 -11.86 -13.21 -7.76
CA GLU A 63 -12.92 -13.23 -6.75
C GLU A 63 -13.46 -14.65 -6.42
N GLY A 64 -12.68 -15.70 -6.69
CA GLY A 64 -13.04 -17.09 -6.46
C GLY A 64 -13.71 -17.82 -7.64
N ASN A 65 -13.83 -17.19 -8.82
CA ASN A 65 -14.47 -17.80 -9.98
C ASN A 65 -13.67 -18.96 -10.61
N PHE A 66 -12.35 -18.98 -10.46
CA PHE A 66 -11.47 -19.99 -11.05
C PHE A 66 -11.04 -21.10 -10.10
N GLY A 67 -11.46 -21.03 -8.82
CA GLY A 67 -11.13 -22.02 -7.79
C GLY A 67 -10.80 -21.38 -6.44
N ILE A 68 -10.47 -22.23 -5.47
CA ILE A 68 -10.12 -21.83 -4.11
C ILE A 68 -8.60 -21.84 -3.96
N ILE A 69 -8.01 -20.69 -3.62
CA ILE A 69 -6.59 -20.61 -3.29
C ILE A 69 -6.36 -21.25 -1.91
N THR A 70 -5.50 -22.26 -1.84
CA THR A 70 -5.21 -23.03 -0.61
C THR A 70 -3.87 -22.69 0.02
N SER A 71 -2.87 -22.31 -0.78
CA SER A 71 -1.56 -21.84 -0.30
C SER A 71 -0.97 -20.79 -1.23
N ALA A 72 -0.06 -19.95 -0.70
CA ALA A 72 0.63 -18.91 -1.46
C ALA A 72 2.06 -18.73 -0.94
N ILE A 73 3.00 -18.50 -1.87
CA ILE A 73 4.38 -18.12 -1.58
C ILE A 73 4.49 -16.60 -1.76
N MET A 74 4.92 -15.91 -0.71
CA MET A 74 4.99 -14.46 -0.67
C MET A 74 6.37 -13.96 -0.24
N ARG A 75 6.76 -12.82 -0.79
CA ARG A 75 7.99 -12.12 -0.40
C ARG A 75 7.80 -11.49 0.97
N ILE A 76 8.66 -11.87 1.91
CA ILE A 76 8.75 -11.24 3.22
C ILE A 76 9.86 -10.18 3.23
N PHE A 77 9.70 -9.17 4.09
CA PHE A 77 10.67 -8.10 4.28
C PHE A 77 11.11 -8.05 5.74
N PRO A 78 12.37 -7.67 6.02
CA PRO A 78 12.83 -7.47 7.39
C PRO A 78 12.02 -6.36 8.07
N LEU A 79 11.91 -6.45 9.40
CA LEU A 79 11.29 -5.41 10.20
C LEU A 79 12.12 -4.13 10.10
N PRO A 80 11.50 -2.97 9.78
CA PRO A 80 12.25 -1.72 9.69
C PRO A 80 12.70 -1.27 11.09
N GLU A 81 13.97 -0.90 11.20
CA GLU A 81 14.60 -0.43 12.45
C GLU A 81 14.02 0.89 12.93
N VAL A 82 13.66 1.79 12.00
CA VAL A 82 13.14 3.13 12.28
C VAL A 82 11.82 3.36 11.55
N LYS A 83 10.87 4.01 12.23
CA LYS A 83 9.56 4.40 11.68
C LYS A 83 9.23 5.82 12.13
N ASP A 84 9.50 6.78 11.26
CA ASP A 84 9.18 8.19 11.51
C ASP A 84 7.93 8.61 10.74
N PHE A 85 7.13 9.47 11.38
CA PHE A 85 5.90 10.02 10.83
C PHE A 85 5.99 11.53 10.86
N GLU A 86 5.87 12.14 9.69
CA GLU A 86 5.89 13.60 9.54
C GLU A 86 4.61 14.07 8.85
N SER A 87 4.20 15.31 9.18
CA SER A 87 3.05 15.97 8.57
C SER A 87 3.44 17.37 8.12
N VAL A 88 3.11 17.70 6.87
CA VAL A 88 3.33 19.03 6.28
C VAL A 88 1.97 19.68 6.03
N ILE A 89 1.84 20.96 6.37
CA ILE A 89 0.61 21.73 6.18
C ILE A 89 0.83 22.67 5.00
N PHE A 90 -0.13 22.66 4.07
CA PHE A 90 -0.13 23.55 2.92
C PHE A 90 -1.26 24.57 3.07
N PRO A 91 -1.06 25.82 2.63
CA PRO A 91 -2.12 26.83 2.66
C PRO A 91 -3.24 26.52 1.66
N CYS A 92 -2.93 25.81 0.58
CA CYS A 92 -3.86 25.49 -0.49
C CYS A 92 -3.68 24.03 -0.96
N PHE A 93 -4.77 23.40 -1.41
CA PHE A 93 -4.75 21.98 -1.80
C PHE A 93 -3.87 21.74 -3.03
N GLU A 94 -3.85 22.69 -3.96
CA GLU A 94 -3.07 22.71 -5.19
C GLU A 94 -1.57 22.63 -4.89
N ASN A 95 -1.10 23.32 -3.85
CA ASN A 95 0.29 23.28 -3.42
C ASN A 95 0.65 21.89 -2.86
N GLY A 96 -0.25 21.31 -2.05
CA GLY A 96 -0.09 19.95 -1.54
C GLY A 96 -0.11 18.91 -2.66
N PHE A 97 -0.96 19.09 -3.67
CA PHE A 97 -1.01 18.22 -4.85
C PHE A 97 0.28 18.30 -5.67
N GLY A 98 0.80 19.51 -5.90
CA GLY A 98 2.10 19.73 -6.54
C GLY A 98 3.24 19.01 -5.81
N PHE A 99 3.27 19.15 -4.47
CA PHE A 99 4.26 18.49 -3.62
C PHE A 99 4.19 16.95 -3.72
N VAL A 100 2.99 16.36 -3.62
CA VAL A 100 2.82 14.90 -3.77
C VAL A 100 3.21 14.43 -5.17
N ARG A 101 2.90 15.22 -6.20
CA ARG A 101 3.31 14.93 -7.58
C ARG A 101 4.83 14.93 -7.73
N ASP A 102 5.53 15.86 -7.08
CA ASP A 102 6.98 15.91 -7.12
C ASP A 102 7.62 14.75 -6.35
N ILE A 103 7.07 14.37 -5.19
CA ILE A 103 7.46 13.14 -4.48
C ILE A 103 7.29 11.90 -5.38
N ALA A 104 6.19 11.82 -6.13
CA ALA A 104 5.96 10.69 -7.03
C ALA A 104 7.03 10.59 -8.13
N LYS A 105 7.61 11.72 -8.56
CA LYS A 105 8.72 11.76 -9.55
C LYS A 105 10.08 11.38 -8.95
N MET A 106 10.26 11.41 -7.63
CA MET A 106 11.53 11.11 -6.97
C MET A 106 11.93 9.61 -7.04
N GLY A 107 11.10 8.76 -7.64
CA GLY A 107 11.44 7.35 -7.90
C GLY A 107 11.61 6.54 -6.61
N SER A 108 12.83 6.08 -6.33
CA SER A 108 13.17 5.22 -5.19
C SER A 108 13.24 5.96 -3.85
N LEU A 109 13.34 7.29 -3.86
CA LEU A 109 13.43 8.14 -2.67
C LEU A 109 12.06 8.48 -2.05
N LYS A 110 10.99 7.85 -2.52
CA LYS A 110 9.64 8.06 -1.99
C LYS A 110 9.48 7.46 -0.57
N PRO A 111 8.78 8.15 0.34
CA PRO A 111 8.45 7.59 1.64
C PRO A 111 7.49 6.40 1.49
N ALA A 112 7.43 5.58 2.53
CA ALA A 112 6.66 4.33 2.52
C ALA A 112 5.15 4.56 2.31
N SER A 113 4.63 5.71 2.73
CA SER A 113 3.23 6.12 2.56
C SER A 113 3.18 7.64 2.50
N VAL A 114 2.37 8.19 1.59
CA VAL A 114 2.01 9.62 1.55
C VAL A 114 0.50 9.70 1.41
N ARG A 115 -0.12 10.59 2.19
CA ARG A 115 -1.54 10.88 2.08
C ARG A 115 -1.73 12.38 2.11
N LEU A 116 -2.37 12.91 1.07
CA LEU A 116 -2.85 14.28 1.05
C LEU A 116 -4.28 14.26 1.57
N LEU A 117 -4.55 15.06 2.60
CA LEU A 117 -5.87 15.22 3.20
C LEU A 117 -6.46 16.55 2.71
N ASP A 118 -7.76 16.55 2.42
CA ASP A 118 -8.49 17.79 2.20
C ASP A 118 -8.77 18.53 3.52
N ASN A 119 -9.36 19.73 3.44
CA ASN A 119 -9.64 20.54 4.62
C ASN A 119 -10.68 19.89 5.55
N ASP A 120 -11.64 19.15 5.00
CA ASP A 120 -12.71 18.52 5.78
C ASP A 120 -12.19 17.32 6.57
N GLN A 121 -11.37 16.49 5.94
CA GLN A 121 -10.62 15.40 6.57
C GLN A 121 -9.65 15.93 7.62
N PHE A 122 -9.00 17.07 7.34
CA PHE A 122 -8.13 17.73 8.32
C PHE A 122 -8.91 18.21 9.55
N ARG A 123 -10.07 18.85 9.35
CA ARG A 123 -10.97 19.30 10.43
C ARG A 123 -11.49 18.12 11.25
N LEU A 124 -11.88 17.03 10.60
CA LEU A 124 -12.26 15.79 11.26
C LEU A 124 -11.11 15.25 12.13
N GLY A 125 -9.89 15.24 11.60
CA GLY A 125 -8.69 14.85 12.36
C GLY A 125 -8.44 15.72 13.58
N GLN A 126 -8.71 17.03 13.51
CA GLN A 126 -8.62 17.92 14.67
C GLN A 126 -9.77 17.67 15.67
N ALA A 127 -10.98 17.35 15.21
CA ALA A 127 -12.13 17.07 16.07
C ALA A 127 -11.99 15.76 16.87
N LEU A 128 -11.29 14.77 16.30
CA LEU A 128 -11.01 13.48 16.95
C LEU A 128 -9.83 13.53 17.93
N ARG A 129 -9.21 14.70 18.11
CA ARG A 129 -8.02 14.86 18.93
C ARG A 129 -8.44 15.05 20.39
N ASN A 130 -8.13 14.09 21.26
CA ASN A 130 -8.34 14.21 22.70
C ASN A 130 -7.58 15.44 23.24
N GLU A 131 -8.26 16.28 24.02
CA GLU A 131 -7.67 17.48 24.63
C GLU A 131 -6.63 17.11 25.67
N GLU A 132 -5.35 17.11 25.31
CA GLU A 132 -4.27 17.23 26.29
C GLU A 132 -3.18 18.22 25.85
N SER A 133 -2.88 19.12 26.80
CA SER A 133 -1.78 20.09 26.88
C SER A 133 -1.95 21.47 26.20
N TYR A 134 -1.69 22.52 26.99
CA TYR A 134 -1.75 23.94 26.63
C TYR A 134 -0.86 24.32 25.43
N MET A 135 0.33 23.70 25.31
CA MET A 135 1.27 23.84 24.19
C MET A 135 0.69 23.39 22.84
N LYS A 136 -0.24 22.44 22.88
CA LYS A 136 -0.89 21.86 21.71
C LYS A 136 -2.04 22.75 21.20
N ARG A 137 -2.59 23.62 22.07
CA ARG A 137 -3.65 24.58 21.77
C ARG A 137 -3.10 25.82 21.06
N THR A 138 -1.93 26.32 21.46
CA THR A 138 -1.22 27.40 20.75
C THR A 138 -0.80 26.98 19.35
N MET A 139 -0.26 25.76 19.18
CA MET A 139 0.03 25.21 17.85
C MET A 139 -1.23 25.07 16.98
N SER A 140 -2.36 24.66 17.56
CA SER A 140 -3.63 24.61 16.82
C SER A 140 -4.10 26.01 16.36
N LEU A 141 -3.91 27.05 17.19
CA LEU A 141 -4.23 28.43 16.84
C LEU A 141 -3.34 28.96 15.71
N VAL A 142 -2.04 28.68 15.75
CA VAL A 142 -1.10 29.05 14.68
C VAL A 142 -1.46 28.36 13.37
N ILE A 143 -1.79 27.07 13.42
CA ILE A 143 -2.23 26.31 12.25
C ILE A 143 -3.55 26.86 11.68
N LYS A 144 -4.51 27.18 12.55
CA LYS A 144 -5.78 27.79 12.12
C LYS A 144 -5.57 29.17 11.50
N ALA A 145 -4.68 29.99 12.06
CA ALA A 145 -4.33 31.29 11.50
C ALA A 145 -3.63 31.17 10.13
N PHE A 146 -2.77 30.17 9.96
CA PHE A 146 -2.10 29.90 8.68
C PHE A 146 -3.05 29.39 7.59
N LEU A 147 -4.13 28.68 7.96
CA LEU A 147 -5.14 28.14 7.05
C LEU A 147 -6.35 29.09 6.81
N GLN A 148 -6.40 30.26 7.45
CA GLN A 148 -7.49 31.26 7.32
C GLN A 148 -7.16 32.43 6.38
N LEU A 149 -6.21 32.22 5.45
CA LEU A 149 -5.99 33.02 4.24
C LEU A 149 -6.29 32.15 3.02
#